data_AF-A0A0D0KFQ2-F1
#
_entry.id   AF-A0A0D0KFQ2-F1
#
_cell.length_a   1.000
_cell.length_b   1.000
_cell.length_c   1.000
_cell.angle_alpha   90.00
_cell.angle_beta   90.00
_cell.angle_gamma   90.00
#
_symmetry.space_group_name_H-M   'P 1'
#
loop_
_entity.id
_entity.type
_entity.pdbx_description
1 polymer ?
#
loop_
_entity_poly.entity_id
_entity_poly.type
_entity_poly.pdbx_seq_one_letter_code
_entity_poly.pdbx_strand_id
1 'polypeptide(L)'
;MRSALTGTLVLALLSGCTSTPSSGPTFRDIESGASLKVSSKDSVNKVVGVDYALIDLDQRVLNYFEEKGVTSLAGGFGGGRGSAPGIPLGAGDVVQVAIFESQAGGLFIPSDAGSRPGNFITLPEQTIDRNGQINVPYAGRIKVAGRSVDQVQSEIQDALANRAIEPQVVVTKVRNRSAQVAVVGDVNTPAKFELTEAGDRVLDAISQAGGLNAPGVETYITLQRGGRSATILYDHLINTPAENIYLAPNDTLIVNRERRTFIALGASGINGRLDFEDANLTLGEAMGKAGGLLDGRANPSQVLVYREVDRKSLSGLGIDTAKFRGDSVPVIFRANVRDPSGFFAMQKFPMQDKDILYTTNSDSVELLKFLNVVNSVSTTVSGVPIDAANAKDAVRSF
;
A
#
# COMPACT_ATOMS: atom_id res chain seq x y z
N MET A 1 -13.53 34.99 -69.54
CA MET A 1 -14.16 33.77 -68.97
C MET A 1 -13.14 32.64 -68.68
N ARG A 2 -11.93 32.93 -68.17
CA ARG A 2 -10.96 31.89 -67.78
C ARG A 2 -10.41 32.02 -66.34
N SER A 3 -10.79 33.06 -65.61
CA SER A 3 -10.35 33.33 -64.23
C SER A 3 -11.33 32.86 -63.15
N ALA A 4 -12.53 32.41 -63.51
CA ALA A 4 -13.55 31.98 -62.54
C ALA A 4 -13.53 30.47 -62.24
N LEU A 5 -12.78 29.67 -63.02
CA LEU A 5 -12.74 28.21 -62.85
C LEU A 5 -11.60 27.72 -61.96
N THR A 6 -10.58 28.56 -61.71
CA THR A 6 -9.42 28.22 -60.87
C THR A 6 -9.66 28.48 -59.38
N GLY A 7 -10.63 29.32 -59.01
CA GLY A 7 -10.99 29.56 -57.60
C GLY A 7 -11.76 28.40 -56.96
N THR A 8 -12.53 27.66 -57.75
CA THR A 8 -13.41 26.59 -57.24
C THR A 8 -12.69 25.24 -57.05
N LEU A 9 -11.55 25.04 -57.71
CA LEU A 9 -10.77 23.79 -57.59
C LEU A 9 -9.90 23.74 -56.32
N VAL A 10 -9.55 24.90 -55.74
CA VAL A 10 -8.73 24.98 -54.52
C VAL A 10 -9.55 24.72 -53.25
N LEU A 11 -10.86 25.05 -53.24
CA LEU A 11 -11.73 24.74 -52.09
C LEU A 11 -12.08 23.24 -51.97
N ALA A 12 -12.00 22.46 -53.06
CA ALA A 12 -12.37 21.04 -53.06
C ALA A 12 -11.23 20.10 -52.60
N LEU A 13 -10.00 20.61 -52.43
CA LEU A 13 -8.84 19.82 -51.98
C LEU A 13 -8.56 19.93 -50.47
N LEU A 14 -9.35 20.71 -49.73
CA LEU A 14 -9.20 20.90 -48.27
C LEU A 14 -10.04 19.93 -47.42
N SER A 15 -10.88 19.10 -48.03
CA SER A 15 -11.74 18.13 -47.33
C SER A 15 -11.04 16.82 -46.93
N GLY A 16 -9.70 16.75 -47.04
CA GLY A 16 -8.94 15.49 -46.94
C GLY A 16 -8.15 15.20 -45.67
N CYS A 17 -8.00 16.15 -44.72
CA CYS A 17 -7.14 15.94 -43.56
C CYS A 17 -7.90 16.19 -42.24
N THR A 18 -8.70 15.22 -41.79
CA THR A 18 -9.45 15.29 -40.53
C THR A 18 -8.65 14.94 -39.28
N SER A 19 -7.34 14.70 -39.39
CA SER A 19 -6.47 14.41 -38.25
C SER A 19 -5.56 15.61 -37.94
N THR A 20 -6.00 16.48 -37.03
CA THR A 20 -5.11 17.45 -36.40
C THR A 20 -4.05 16.72 -35.56
N PRO A 21 -2.77 17.14 -35.55
CA PRO A 21 -1.76 16.48 -34.73
C PRO A 21 -2.09 16.64 -33.24
N SER A 22 -2.45 15.55 -32.58
CA SER A 22 -2.65 15.49 -31.13
C SER A 22 -1.58 14.60 -30.49
N SER A 23 -1.21 14.89 -29.25
CA SER A 23 -0.25 14.10 -28.48
C SER A 23 -0.92 12.99 -27.64
N GLY A 24 -2.22 12.81 -27.80
CA GLY A 24 -3.06 11.85 -27.06
C GLY A 24 -4.55 12.02 -27.39
N PRO A 25 -5.43 11.26 -26.73
CA PRO A 25 -6.88 11.32 -26.98
C PRO A 25 -7.43 12.72 -26.75
N THR A 26 -8.20 13.22 -27.71
CA THR A 26 -8.95 14.47 -27.53
C THR A 26 -10.19 14.23 -26.67
N PHE A 27 -10.76 15.29 -26.14
CA PHE A 27 -12.03 15.19 -25.42
C PHE A 27 -13.13 14.49 -26.25
N ARG A 28 -13.19 14.76 -27.56
CA ARG A 28 -14.18 14.14 -28.46
C ARG A 28 -13.94 12.65 -28.65
N ASP A 29 -12.68 12.22 -28.67
CA ASP A 29 -12.33 10.79 -28.74
C ASP A 29 -12.75 10.04 -27.47
N ILE A 30 -12.57 10.68 -26.31
CA ILE A 30 -12.94 10.12 -25.00
C ILE A 30 -14.47 10.06 -24.84
N GLU A 31 -15.18 11.09 -25.27
CA GLU A 31 -16.64 11.05 -25.23
C GLU A 31 -17.23 10.08 -26.25
N SER A 32 -16.61 9.92 -27.42
CA SER A 32 -17.14 8.98 -28.40
C SER A 32 -16.82 7.53 -28.08
N GLY A 33 -15.64 7.24 -27.53
CA GLY A 33 -15.25 5.88 -27.19
C GLY A 33 -15.94 5.29 -25.94
N ALA A 34 -16.61 6.09 -25.11
CA ALA A 34 -17.19 5.63 -23.85
C ALA A 34 -18.32 4.62 -24.07
N SER A 35 -18.19 3.42 -23.51
CA SER A 35 -19.20 2.34 -23.59
C SER A 35 -20.39 2.56 -22.67
N LEU A 36 -20.16 3.31 -21.59
CA LEU A 36 -21.17 3.76 -20.65
C LEU A 36 -20.83 5.19 -20.24
N LYS A 37 -21.80 6.09 -20.35
CA LYS A 37 -21.70 7.46 -19.84
C LYS A 37 -22.65 7.61 -18.67
N VAL A 38 -22.11 7.94 -17.50
CA VAL A 38 -22.91 8.32 -16.34
C VAL A 38 -22.89 9.84 -16.26
N SER A 39 -23.68 10.48 -17.12
CA SER A 39 -23.88 11.94 -17.17
C SER A 39 -25.31 12.22 -17.67
N SER A 40 -25.87 13.41 -17.41
CA SER A 40 -27.32 13.64 -17.52
C SER A 40 -27.93 13.67 -18.94
N LYS A 41 -27.17 13.40 -20.02
CA LYS A 41 -27.70 13.25 -21.40
C LYS A 41 -26.90 12.25 -22.26
N ASP A 42 -27.64 11.32 -22.86
CA ASP A 42 -27.29 10.30 -23.88
C ASP A 42 -26.52 10.85 -25.10
N SER A 43 -25.80 10.09 -25.94
CA SER A 43 -25.26 8.72 -26.08
C SER A 43 -24.33 8.78 -27.33
N VAL A 44 -23.21 8.03 -27.42
CA VAL A 44 -22.27 8.13 -28.58
C VAL A 44 -21.84 6.78 -29.17
N ASN A 45 -21.51 6.90 -30.47
CA ASN A 45 -20.96 6.02 -31.49
C ASN A 45 -19.58 5.39 -31.15
N LYS A 46 -19.38 4.11 -31.47
CA LYS A 46 -18.26 3.25 -31.01
C LYS A 46 -16.94 3.43 -31.79
N VAL A 47 -15.82 3.63 -31.08
CA VAL A 47 -14.43 3.60 -31.59
C VAL A 47 -13.68 2.37 -31.03
N VAL A 48 -12.68 1.88 -31.76
CA VAL A 48 -11.86 0.69 -31.44
C VAL A 48 -11.03 0.90 -30.16
N GLY A 49 -11.18 0.02 -29.16
CA GLY A 49 -10.42 0.07 -27.90
C GLY A 49 -10.96 -0.88 -26.82
N VAL A 50 -10.35 -0.85 -25.63
CA VAL A 50 -10.89 -1.47 -24.41
C VAL A 50 -12.14 -0.71 -23.98
N ASP A 51 -13.23 -1.41 -23.67
CA ASP A 51 -14.47 -0.76 -23.21
C ASP A 51 -14.25 -0.10 -21.83
N TYR A 52 -14.61 1.18 -21.69
CA TYR A 52 -14.51 1.93 -20.43
C TYR A 52 -15.80 2.70 -20.08
N ALA A 53 -15.96 3.03 -18.80
CA ALA A 53 -17.00 3.91 -18.30
C ALA A 53 -16.45 5.33 -18.09
N LEU A 54 -17.22 6.36 -18.48
CA LEU A 54 -16.93 7.76 -18.20
C LEU A 54 -17.86 8.25 -17.08
N ILE A 55 -17.27 8.72 -15.97
CA ILE A 55 -17.99 9.16 -14.77
C ILE A 55 -17.59 10.59 -14.42
N ASP A 56 -18.57 11.47 -14.26
CA ASP A 56 -18.34 12.83 -13.75
C ASP A 56 -18.12 12.84 -12.23
N LEU A 57 -17.13 13.58 -11.75
CA LEU A 57 -16.93 13.79 -10.32
C LEU A 57 -18.03 14.70 -9.77
N ASP A 58 -19.00 14.08 -9.09
CA ASP A 58 -20.08 14.73 -8.37
C ASP A 58 -20.10 14.30 -6.90
N GLN A 59 -20.97 14.91 -6.09
CA GLN A 59 -21.07 14.58 -4.66
C GLN A 59 -21.46 13.11 -4.40
N ARG A 60 -22.21 12.47 -5.30
CA ARG A 60 -22.63 11.07 -5.16
C ARG A 60 -21.44 10.12 -5.35
N VAL A 61 -20.60 10.40 -6.35
CA VAL A 61 -19.38 9.64 -6.62
C VAL A 61 -18.37 9.83 -5.49
N LEU A 62 -18.17 11.06 -5.02
CA LEU A 62 -17.23 11.36 -3.93
C LEU A 62 -17.56 10.57 -2.66
N ASN A 63 -18.82 10.54 -2.24
CA ASN A 63 -19.24 9.81 -1.03
C ASN A 63 -19.05 8.28 -1.12
N TYR A 64 -18.94 7.72 -2.33
CA TYR A 64 -18.77 6.28 -2.53
C TYR A 64 -17.30 5.86 -2.61
N PHE A 65 -16.45 6.76 -3.10
CA PHE A 65 -15.01 6.56 -3.21
C PHE A 65 -14.22 7.16 -2.03
N GLU A 66 -14.89 7.67 -0.99
CA GLU A 66 -14.27 7.88 0.32
C GLU A 66 -13.65 6.56 0.80
N GLU A 67 -12.37 6.65 1.16
CA GLU A 67 -11.39 5.56 1.18
C GLU A 67 -11.87 4.30 1.94
N LYS A 68 -12.22 3.24 1.19
CA LYS A 68 -12.29 1.87 1.70
C LYS A 68 -10.96 1.19 1.45
N GLY A 69 -10.20 0.92 2.51
CA GLY A 69 -9.05 0.04 2.36
C GLY A 69 -8.01 0.02 3.47
N VAL A 70 -8.28 0.49 4.69
CA VAL A 70 -7.39 0.16 5.79
C VAL A 70 -7.84 -1.16 6.40
N THR A 71 -7.15 -2.24 6.02
CA THR A 71 -7.29 -3.53 6.68
C THR A 71 -6.84 -3.40 8.14
N SER A 72 -7.59 -4.03 9.05
CA SER A 72 -7.40 -3.93 10.50
C SER A 72 -6.73 -5.18 11.04
N LEU A 73 -5.63 -5.03 11.77
CA LEU A 73 -5.01 -6.12 12.53
C LEU A 73 -5.95 -6.58 13.64
N ALA A 74 -6.61 -5.63 14.31
CA ALA A 74 -7.57 -5.92 15.36
C ALA A 74 -8.79 -6.70 14.84
N GLY A 75 -9.27 -6.37 13.63
CA GLY A 75 -10.37 -7.09 12.97
C GLY A 75 -9.99 -8.51 12.53
N GLY A 76 -8.74 -8.73 12.13
CA GLY A 76 -8.25 -10.04 11.67
C GLY A 76 -7.87 -11.01 12.79
N PHE A 77 -7.28 -10.49 13.87
CA PHE A 77 -6.69 -11.31 14.96
C PHE A 77 -7.34 -11.09 16.34
N GLY A 78 -8.27 -10.15 16.46
CA GLY A 78 -8.87 -9.75 17.73
C GLY A 78 -8.13 -8.57 18.36
N GLY A 79 -8.87 -7.54 18.76
CA GLY A 79 -8.31 -6.35 19.42
C GLY A 79 -7.79 -6.67 20.82
N GLY A 80 -6.62 -6.13 21.15
CA GLY A 80 -5.88 -6.33 22.41
C GLY A 80 -6.52 -5.76 23.68
N ARG A 81 -7.82 -6.01 23.91
CA ARG A 81 -8.57 -5.70 25.14
C ARG A 81 -8.43 -6.77 26.24
N GLY A 82 -7.71 -7.85 25.97
CA GLY A 82 -7.33 -8.86 26.96
C GLY A 82 -5.97 -8.57 27.60
N SER A 83 -5.67 -9.21 28.72
CA SER A 83 -4.32 -9.30 29.27
C SER A 83 -3.38 -9.98 28.27
N ALA A 84 -2.07 -9.71 28.41
CA ALA A 84 -1.04 -10.36 27.60
C ALA A 84 -1.26 -11.89 27.58
N PRO A 85 -1.17 -12.55 26.40
CA PRO A 85 -1.25 -14.00 26.33
C PRO A 85 -0.13 -14.61 27.17
N GLY A 86 -0.46 -15.55 28.07
CA GLY A 86 0.56 -16.28 28.80
C GLY A 86 1.45 -17.07 27.84
N ILE A 87 2.77 -17.04 28.04
CA ILE A 87 3.72 -17.72 27.18
C ILE A 87 4.09 -19.07 27.82
N PRO A 88 3.47 -20.19 27.37
CA PRO A 88 3.79 -21.50 27.91
C PRO A 88 5.25 -21.85 27.61
N LEU A 89 5.82 -22.74 28.42
CA LEU A 89 7.12 -23.33 28.14
C LEU A 89 7.03 -24.18 26.86
N GLY A 90 8.07 -24.15 26.04
CA GLY A 90 8.14 -24.91 24.80
C GLY A 90 9.48 -25.63 24.63
N ALA A 91 9.51 -26.61 23.71
CA ALA A 91 10.74 -27.32 23.39
C ALA A 91 11.82 -26.34 22.90
N GLY A 92 13.03 -26.50 23.42
CA GLY A 92 14.16 -25.61 23.13
C GLY A 92 14.32 -24.41 24.07
N ASP A 93 13.33 -24.07 24.90
CA ASP A 93 13.53 -23.07 25.96
C ASP A 93 14.59 -23.53 26.95
N VAL A 94 15.23 -22.57 27.61
CA VAL A 94 16.18 -22.83 28.68
C VAL A 94 15.56 -22.42 30.00
N VAL A 95 15.50 -23.36 30.94
CA VAL A 95 14.98 -23.12 32.29
C VAL A 95 16.06 -23.38 33.33
N GLN A 96 15.97 -22.68 34.44
CA GLN A 96 16.75 -22.91 35.63
C GLN A 96 15.82 -23.22 36.78
N VAL A 97 16.15 -24.24 37.58
CA VAL A 97 15.33 -24.67 38.70
C VAL A 97 16.12 -24.46 39.98
N ALA A 98 15.56 -23.69 40.90
CA ALA A 98 16.07 -23.54 42.25
C ALA A 98 15.16 -24.32 43.21
N ILE A 99 15.76 -25.13 44.07
CA ILE A 99 15.07 -25.98 45.05
C ILE A 99 15.52 -25.55 46.44
N PHE A 100 14.57 -25.16 47.26
CA PHE A 100 14.75 -24.79 48.66
C PHE A 100 14.21 -25.91 49.55
N GLU A 101 14.83 -26.11 50.71
CA GLU A 101 14.31 -26.97 51.78
C GLU A 101 14.15 -26.12 53.05
N SER A 102 13.19 -26.46 53.91
CA SER A 102 12.93 -25.66 55.11
C SER A 102 14.07 -25.73 56.14
N GLN A 103 14.90 -26.78 56.11
CA GLN A 103 16.01 -27.00 57.04
C GLN A 103 17.21 -27.69 56.35
N ALA A 104 18.40 -27.57 56.94
CA ALA A 104 19.60 -28.29 56.51
C ALA A 104 19.58 -29.76 56.96
N GLY A 105 20.28 -30.64 56.24
CA GLY A 105 20.28 -32.09 56.45
C GLY A 105 19.24 -32.85 55.61
N GLY A 106 18.62 -32.19 54.63
CA GLY A 106 17.69 -32.79 53.67
C GLY A 106 18.37 -33.42 52.45
N LEU A 107 17.60 -33.66 51.41
CA LEU A 107 18.05 -34.37 50.20
C LEU A 107 19.02 -33.53 49.36
N PHE A 108 18.83 -32.21 49.39
CA PHE A 108 19.60 -31.27 48.59
C PHE A 108 20.56 -30.41 49.41
N ILE A 109 20.30 -30.27 50.72
CA ILE A 109 21.09 -29.43 51.63
C ILE A 109 21.77 -30.31 52.69
N PRO A 110 23.10 -30.49 52.63
CA PRO A 110 23.85 -31.25 53.64
C PRO A 110 23.74 -30.63 55.04
N SER A 111 23.88 -31.46 56.09
CA SER A 111 23.85 -31.03 57.49
C SER A 111 25.09 -30.24 57.94
N ASP A 112 26.19 -30.32 57.20
CA ASP A 112 27.45 -29.64 57.52
C ASP A 112 27.40 -28.18 57.04
N ALA A 113 26.74 -27.35 57.86
CA ALA A 113 26.59 -25.91 57.68
C ALA A 113 27.94 -25.18 57.82
N GLY A 114 28.66 -25.01 56.70
CA GLY A 114 29.96 -24.34 56.72
C GLY A 114 30.26 -23.30 55.64
N SER A 115 29.52 -23.21 54.52
CA SER A 115 29.96 -22.32 53.43
C SER A 115 28.93 -21.86 52.39
N ARG A 116 27.63 -22.18 52.54
CA ARG A 116 26.63 -21.77 51.53
C ARG A 116 25.71 -20.67 52.02
N PRO A 117 25.61 -19.53 51.33
CA PRO A 117 24.60 -18.52 51.61
C PRO A 117 23.23 -19.02 51.11
N GLY A 118 22.43 -19.57 52.03
CA GLY A 118 21.02 -19.90 51.81
C GLY A 118 20.69 -21.39 51.80
N ASN A 119 19.44 -21.71 52.17
CA ASN A 119 18.89 -23.07 52.16
C ASN A 119 18.33 -23.43 50.77
N PHE A 120 19.17 -23.37 49.72
CA PHE A 120 18.75 -23.79 48.39
C PHE A 120 19.90 -24.31 47.52
N ILE A 121 19.53 -25.07 46.49
CA ILE A 121 20.42 -25.39 45.37
C ILE A 121 19.85 -24.85 44.07
N THR A 122 20.72 -24.42 43.17
CA THR A 122 20.34 -24.07 41.81
C THR A 122 20.85 -25.16 40.89
N LEU A 123 19.93 -25.83 40.19
CA LEU A 123 20.30 -26.78 39.16
C LEU A 123 20.94 -26.04 37.97
N PRO A 124 21.89 -26.66 37.26
CA PRO A 124 22.41 -26.11 36.01
C PRO A 124 21.27 -25.77 35.04
N GLU A 125 21.48 -24.79 34.17
CA GLU A 125 20.53 -24.46 33.10
C GLU A 125 20.24 -25.70 32.26
N GLN A 126 18.94 -25.98 32.05
CA GLN A 126 18.49 -27.13 31.28
C GLN A 126 17.70 -26.65 30.07
N THR A 127 18.03 -27.18 28.90
CA THR A 127 17.22 -26.99 27.70
C THR A 127 16.07 -28.00 27.72
N ILE A 128 14.85 -27.54 27.48
CA ILE A 128 13.67 -28.40 27.34
C ILE A 128 13.87 -29.26 26.10
N ASP A 129 13.84 -30.58 26.27
CA ASP A 129 14.12 -31.52 25.20
C ASP A 129 13.01 -31.56 24.12
N ARG A 130 13.23 -32.31 23.04
CA ARG A 130 12.23 -32.49 21.96
C ARG A 130 10.94 -33.17 22.44
N ASN A 131 11.01 -33.97 23.51
CA ASN A 131 9.85 -34.57 24.14
C ASN A 131 9.16 -33.60 25.11
N GLY A 132 9.63 -32.36 25.22
CA GLY A 132 9.11 -31.31 26.07
C GLY A 132 9.37 -31.51 27.55
N GLN A 133 10.45 -32.21 27.92
CA GLN A 133 10.77 -32.60 29.28
C GLN A 133 12.06 -31.96 29.78
N ILE A 134 12.19 -31.86 31.12
CA ILE A 134 13.44 -31.56 31.83
C ILE A 134 13.74 -32.66 32.84
N ASN A 135 14.99 -32.76 33.29
CA ASN A 135 15.40 -33.76 34.27
C ASN A 135 15.67 -33.10 35.63
N VAL A 136 14.86 -33.44 36.62
CA VAL A 136 15.06 -32.95 37.99
C VAL A 136 15.55 -34.12 38.83
N PRO A 137 16.74 -34.03 39.48
CA PRO A 137 17.24 -35.09 40.33
C PRO A 137 16.19 -35.53 41.36
N TYR A 138 16.04 -36.84 41.54
CA TYR A 138 15.04 -37.48 42.41
C TYR A 138 13.57 -37.32 42.02
N ALA A 139 13.16 -36.25 41.34
CA ALA A 139 11.83 -36.12 40.73
C ALA A 139 11.72 -36.81 39.35
N GLY A 140 12.85 -37.09 38.70
CA GLY A 140 12.90 -37.76 37.40
C GLY A 140 12.65 -36.79 36.23
N ARG A 141 12.05 -37.31 35.16
CA ARG A 141 11.71 -36.51 33.97
C ARG A 141 10.33 -35.89 34.14
N ILE A 142 10.24 -34.58 33.98
CA ILE A 142 9.01 -33.80 34.16
C ILE A 142 8.62 -33.17 32.82
N LYS A 143 7.35 -33.32 32.42
CA LYS A 143 6.81 -32.77 31.17
C LYS A 143 6.41 -31.32 31.38
N VAL A 144 7.12 -30.41 30.71
CA VAL A 144 7.00 -28.95 30.88
C VAL A 144 6.45 -28.23 29.64
N ALA A 145 6.63 -28.77 28.45
CA ALA A 145 6.16 -28.11 27.23
C ALA A 145 4.62 -28.01 27.19
N GLY A 146 4.11 -26.82 26.87
CA GLY A 146 2.69 -26.46 26.86
C GLY A 146 2.14 -26.00 28.20
N ARG A 147 2.97 -25.91 29.25
CA ARG A 147 2.53 -25.58 30.62
C ARG A 147 3.06 -24.23 31.07
N SER A 148 2.37 -23.61 32.01
CA SER A 148 2.87 -22.42 32.69
C SER A 148 4.00 -22.78 33.65
N VAL A 149 4.83 -21.79 33.96
CA VAL A 149 5.91 -21.93 34.96
C VAL A 149 5.34 -22.40 36.30
N ASP A 150 4.21 -21.81 36.74
CA ASP A 150 3.56 -22.19 38.01
C ASP A 150 3.12 -23.66 38.03
N GLN A 151 2.53 -24.15 36.94
CA GLN A 151 2.11 -25.55 36.84
C GLN A 151 3.29 -26.51 36.90
N VAL A 152 4.46 -26.09 36.41
CA VAL A 152 5.69 -26.89 36.47
C VAL A 152 6.29 -26.85 37.87
N GLN A 153 6.28 -25.68 38.54
CA GLN A 153 6.75 -25.54 39.92
C GLN A 153 5.98 -26.47 40.85
N SER A 154 4.65 -26.46 40.81
CA SER A 154 3.81 -27.31 41.65
C SER A 154 4.08 -28.80 41.42
N GLU A 155 4.24 -29.24 40.17
CA GLU A 155 4.51 -30.66 39.89
C GLU A 155 5.90 -31.10 40.38
N ILE A 156 6.93 -30.26 40.22
CA ILE A 156 8.26 -30.59 40.76
C ILE A 156 8.21 -30.65 42.28
N GLN A 157 7.49 -29.73 42.92
CA GLN A 157 7.29 -29.73 44.36
C GLN A 157 6.60 -31.03 44.84
N ASP A 158 5.51 -31.44 44.19
CA ASP A 158 4.79 -32.67 44.50
C ASP A 158 5.67 -33.92 44.28
N ALA A 159 6.46 -33.94 43.21
CA ALA A 159 7.37 -35.05 42.91
C ALA A 159 8.53 -35.19 43.93
N LEU A 160 8.87 -34.09 44.61
CA LEU A 160 9.91 -34.05 45.64
C LEU A 160 9.34 -34.16 47.07
N ALA A 161 8.04 -33.98 47.28
CA ALA A 161 7.41 -33.90 48.61
C ALA A 161 7.69 -35.11 49.52
N ASN A 162 7.81 -36.32 48.93
CA ASN A 162 8.11 -37.55 49.68
C ASN A 162 9.60 -37.84 49.87
N ARG A 163 10.48 -36.94 49.40
CA ARG A 163 11.94 -37.16 49.35
C ARG A 163 12.74 -36.02 49.97
N ALA A 164 12.26 -34.78 49.87
CA ALA A 164 12.86 -33.58 50.40
C ALA A 164 12.04 -33.04 51.60
N ILE A 165 12.68 -32.25 52.46
CA ILE A 165 12.02 -31.66 53.64
C ILE A 165 11.32 -30.37 53.21
N GLU A 166 9.99 -30.42 53.11
CA GLU A 166 9.13 -29.29 52.73
C GLU A 166 9.68 -28.50 51.53
N PRO A 167 9.87 -29.15 50.37
CA PRO A 167 10.53 -28.52 49.24
C PRO A 167 9.74 -27.31 48.73
N GLN A 168 10.45 -26.25 48.38
CA GLN A 168 9.91 -25.10 47.63
C GLN A 168 10.70 -24.98 46.33
N VAL A 169 10.00 -24.83 45.20
CA VAL A 169 10.61 -24.86 43.87
C VAL A 169 10.32 -23.56 43.15
N VAL A 170 11.39 -22.94 42.65
CA VAL A 170 11.32 -21.77 41.77
C VAL A 170 11.87 -22.16 40.40
N VAL A 171 11.07 -21.95 39.36
CA VAL A 171 11.47 -22.21 37.97
C VAL A 171 11.59 -20.88 37.26
N THR A 172 12.79 -20.56 36.78
CA THR A 172 13.05 -19.35 36.01
C THR A 172 13.24 -19.71 34.56
N LYS A 173 12.50 -19.03 33.66
CA LYS A 173 12.73 -19.12 32.22
C LYS A 173 13.92 -18.22 31.86
N VAL A 174 15.03 -18.82 31.47
CA VAL A 174 16.29 -18.10 31.16
C VAL A 174 16.31 -17.65 29.71
N ARG A 175 15.81 -18.48 28.78
CA ARG A 175 15.71 -18.16 27.35
C ARG A 175 14.41 -18.70 26.78
N ASN A 176 13.72 -17.89 25.99
CA ASN A 176 12.39 -18.17 25.46
C ASN A 176 12.48 -18.50 23.95
N ARG A 177 13.22 -19.56 23.61
CA ARG A 177 13.50 -19.92 22.21
C ARG A 177 12.25 -20.40 21.46
N SER A 178 11.27 -20.92 22.18
CA SER A 178 10.01 -21.39 21.61
C SER A 178 9.00 -20.27 21.36
N ALA A 179 9.20 -19.10 21.97
CA ALA A 179 8.34 -17.93 21.82
C ALA A 179 9.12 -16.78 21.19
N GLN A 180 9.39 -16.92 19.89
CA GLN A 180 10.06 -15.89 19.10
C GLN A 180 9.12 -15.29 18.06
N VAL A 181 9.35 -14.02 17.75
CA VAL A 181 8.76 -13.32 16.60
C VAL A 181 9.87 -12.95 15.63
N ALA A 182 9.58 -13.09 14.34
CA ALA A 182 10.47 -12.63 13.28
C ALA A 182 10.00 -11.26 12.77
N VAL A 183 10.92 -10.30 12.66
CA VAL A 183 10.70 -9.03 11.96
C VAL A 183 11.60 -9.00 10.74
N VAL A 184 11.00 -8.87 9.56
CA VAL A 184 11.71 -8.89 8.27
C VAL A 184 11.24 -7.75 7.37
N GLY A 185 12.06 -7.39 6.37
CA GLY A 185 11.76 -6.35 5.40
C GLY A 185 12.42 -5.01 5.73
N ASP A 186 11.74 -3.91 5.43
CA ASP A 186 12.26 -2.52 5.46
C ASP A 186 12.34 -1.93 6.87
N VAL A 187 13.09 -2.59 7.74
CA VAL A 187 13.47 -2.13 9.10
C VAL A 187 14.99 -1.97 9.20
N ASN A 188 15.46 -1.24 10.22
CA ASN A 188 16.89 -0.98 10.40
C ASN A 188 17.70 -2.24 10.79
N THR A 189 17.10 -3.17 11.52
CA THR A 189 17.75 -4.41 11.97
C THR A 189 16.76 -5.58 11.91
N PRO A 190 16.58 -6.22 10.74
CA PRO A 190 15.77 -7.41 10.60
C PRO A 190 16.34 -8.56 11.45
N ALA A 191 15.54 -9.11 12.37
CA ALA A 191 15.97 -10.18 13.27
C ALA A 191 14.79 -10.94 13.88
N LYS A 192 15.12 -12.02 14.61
CA LYS A 192 14.19 -12.72 15.50
C LYS A 192 14.40 -12.26 16.93
N PHE A 193 13.30 -12.00 17.63
CA PHE A 193 13.31 -11.55 19.03
C PHE A 193 12.53 -12.53 19.89
N GLU A 194 13.00 -12.73 21.13
CA GLU A 194 12.29 -13.51 22.14
C GLU A 194 11.18 -12.66 22.77
N LEU A 195 9.97 -13.21 22.86
CA LEU A 195 8.83 -12.53 23.47
C LEU A 195 8.99 -12.45 24.99
N THR A 196 8.62 -11.30 25.55
CA THR A 196 8.60 -11.04 26.99
C THR A 196 7.28 -11.48 27.63
N GLU A 197 7.34 -11.87 28.90
CA GLU A 197 6.14 -12.20 29.70
C GLU A 197 5.23 -10.98 29.96
N ALA A 198 5.73 -9.76 29.73
CA ALA A 198 4.93 -8.53 29.83
C ALA A 198 3.93 -8.38 28.67
N GLY A 199 4.14 -9.13 27.59
CA GLY A 199 3.31 -9.12 26.38
C GLY A 199 3.75 -8.05 25.39
N ASP A 200 4.62 -8.42 24.47
CA ASP A 200 5.06 -7.53 23.40
C ASP A 200 3.96 -7.36 22.34
N ARG A 201 3.88 -6.16 21.78
CA ARG A 201 2.96 -5.78 20.71
C ARG A 201 3.71 -5.52 19.42
N VAL A 202 2.96 -5.32 18.33
CA VAL A 202 3.51 -5.06 16.99
C VAL A 202 4.52 -3.91 17.00
N LEU A 203 4.19 -2.78 17.64
CA LEU A 203 5.09 -1.63 17.72
C LEU A 203 6.36 -1.91 18.54
N ASP A 204 6.28 -2.74 19.58
CA ASP A 204 7.45 -3.12 20.38
C ASP A 204 8.45 -3.92 19.54
N ALA A 205 7.96 -4.87 18.74
CA ALA A 205 8.81 -5.64 17.83
C ALA A 205 9.43 -4.79 16.72
N ILE A 206 8.70 -3.82 16.16
CA ILE A 206 9.26 -2.86 15.18
C ILE A 206 10.35 -2.01 15.85
N SER A 207 10.13 -1.56 17.09
CA SER A 207 11.12 -0.80 17.85
C SER A 207 12.38 -1.64 18.15
N GLN A 208 12.23 -2.90 18.55
CA GLN A 208 13.34 -3.83 18.76
C GLN A 208 14.12 -4.11 17.46
N ALA A 209 13.45 -4.08 16.31
CA ALA A 209 14.08 -4.13 14.99
C ALA A 209 14.76 -2.81 14.56
N GLY A 210 14.90 -1.85 15.48
CA GLY A 210 15.55 -0.55 15.23
C GLY A 210 14.66 0.47 14.54
N GLY A 211 13.35 0.21 14.39
CA GLY A 211 12.42 1.09 13.68
C GLY A 211 12.44 0.91 12.15
N LEU A 212 11.65 1.74 11.46
CA LEU A 212 11.51 1.70 10.01
C LEU A 212 12.74 2.27 9.28
N ASN A 213 13.02 1.73 8.09
CA ASN A 213 14.01 2.27 7.15
C ASN A 213 13.38 3.18 6.06
N ALA A 214 12.05 3.31 6.06
CA ALA A 214 11.28 4.11 5.11
C ALA A 214 10.23 4.98 5.82
N PRO A 215 9.69 6.03 5.16
CA PRO A 215 8.59 6.83 5.72
C PRO A 215 7.37 5.96 6.06
N GLY A 216 6.74 6.22 7.20
CA GLY A 216 5.56 5.49 7.67
C GLY A 216 4.37 5.54 6.72
N VAL A 217 4.20 6.67 6.04
CA VAL A 217 3.22 6.92 4.96
C VAL A 217 3.35 5.97 3.75
N GLU A 218 4.51 5.35 3.55
CA GLU A 218 4.79 4.39 2.47
C GLU A 218 4.97 2.95 2.99
N THR A 219 4.82 2.73 4.29
CA THR A 219 5.20 1.46 4.92
C THR A 219 3.98 0.68 5.39
N TYR A 220 3.84 -0.53 4.88
CA TYR A 220 2.81 -1.47 5.29
C TYR A 220 3.39 -2.55 6.19
N ILE A 221 2.69 -2.83 7.28
CA ILE A 221 3.02 -3.88 8.23
C ILE A 221 2.07 -5.05 8.01
N THR A 222 2.62 -6.20 7.64
CA THR A 222 1.85 -7.45 7.51
C THR A 222 2.21 -8.38 8.66
N LEU A 223 1.22 -8.71 9.48
CA LEU A 223 1.33 -9.75 10.49
C LEU A 223 0.86 -11.07 9.90
N GLN A 224 1.73 -12.08 9.92
CA GLN A 224 1.41 -13.46 9.59
C GLN A 224 1.41 -14.32 10.86
N ARG A 225 0.27 -14.96 11.13
CA ARG A 225 0.04 -15.83 12.30
C ARG A 225 -0.78 -17.05 11.90
N GLY A 226 -0.24 -18.25 12.11
CA GLY A 226 -0.98 -19.50 11.92
C GLY A 226 -1.59 -19.68 10.52
N GLY A 227 -0.91 -19.20 9.48
CA GLY A 227 -1.39 -19.27 8.08
C GLY A 227 -2.40 -18.17 7.69
N ARG A 228 -2.74 -17.25 8.60
CA ARG A 228 -3.52 -16.04 8.31
C ARG A 228 -2.59 -14.84 8.22
N SER A 229 -2.95 -13.87 7.39
CA SER A 229 -2.26 -12.58 7.29
C SER A 229 -3.24 -11.42 7.43
N ALA A 230 -2.80 -10.34 8.04
CA ALA A 230 -3.46 -9.04 7.97
C ALA A 230 -2.40 -7.97 7.77
N THR A 231 -2.71 -7.00 6.91
CA THR A 231 -1.82 -5.89 6.56
C THR A 231 -2.41 -4.60 7.09
N ILE A 232 -1.59 -3.63 7.47
CA ILE A 232 -2.04 -2.30 7.87
C ILE A 232 -0.99 -1.25 7.49
N LEU A 233 -1.41 -0.04 7.18
CA LEU A 233 -0.49 1.08 7.01
C LEU A 233 0.12 1.46 8.38
N TYR A 234 1.44 1.67 8.42
CA TYR A 234 2.14 1.97 9.67
C TYR A 234 1.64 3.24 10.36
N ASP A 235 1.35 4.29 9.59
CA ASP A 235 0.79 5.53 10.17
C ASP A 235 -0.57 5.29 10.83
N HIS A 236 -1.41 4.44 10.24
CA HIS A 236 -2.68 4.08 10.86
C HIS A 236 -2.48 3.23 12.13
N LEU A 237 -1.47 2.35 12.15
CA LEU A 237 -1.08 1.57 13.32
C LEU A 237 -0.65 2.46 14.49
N ILE A 238 0.13 3.52 14.24
CA ILE A 238 0.53 4.49 15.27
C ILE A 238 -0.68 5.28 15.77
N ASN A 239 -1.52 5.77 14.85
CA ASN A 239 -2.62 6.67 15.17
C ASN A 239 -3.84 5.95 15.76
N THR A 240 -3.90 4.62 15.66
CA THR A 240 -5.02 3.81 16.15
C THR A 240 -4.54 2.77 17.16
N PRO A 241 -4.55 3.07 18.47
CA PRO A 241 -4.03 2.17 19.50
C PRO A 241 -4.66 0.77 19.52
N ALA A 242 -5.90 0.63 19.04
CA ALA A 242 -6.57 -0.66 18.94
C ALA A 242 -5.88 -1.64 17.96
N GLU A 243 -5.17 -1.11 16.96
CA GLU A 243 -4.46 -1.89 15.93
C GLU A 243 -3.11 -2.43 16.43
N ASN A 244 -2.55 -1.86 17.49
CA ASN A 244 -1.32 -2.32 18.10
C ASN A 244 -1.56 -3.56 18.96
N ILE A 245 -1.82 -4.71 18.33
CA ILE A 245 -2.19 -5.96 19.02
C ILE A 245 -0.99 -6.70 19.62
N TYR A 246 -1.25 -7.60 20.57
CA TYR A 246 -0.24 -8.50 21.12
C TYR A 246 0.28 -9.48 20.08
N LEU A 247 1.58 -9.73 20.12
CA LEU A 247 2.24 -10.76 19.35
C LEU A 247 2.15 -12.11 20.04
N ALA A 248 2.29 -13.17 19.25
CA ALA A 248 2.25 -14.54 19.70
C ALA A 248 3.49 -15.31 19.20
N PRO A 249 3.86 -16.42 19.85
CA PRO A 249 4.93 -17.30 19.39
C PRO A 249 4.77 -17.67 17.91
N ASN A 250 5.87 -17.57 17.15
CA ASN A 250 5.96 -17.85 15.71
C ASN A 250 5.26 -16.84 14.79
N ASP A 251 4.85 -15.69 15.30
CA ASP A 251 4.42 -14.59 14.43
C ASP A 251 5.58 -14.13 13.54
N THR A 252 5.24 -13.70 12.33
CA THR A 252 6.16 -13.02 11.42
C THR A 252 5.57 -11.66 11.05
N LEU A 253 6.32 -10.61 11.37
CA LEU A 253 6.05 -9.25 10.93
C LEU A 253 6.87 -8.97 9.68
N ILE A 254 6.18 -8.69 8.58
CA ILE A 254 6.76 -8.32 7.30
C ILE A 254 6.51 -6.83 7.11
N VAL A 255 7.58 -6.06 7.03
CA VAL A 255 7.56 -4.61 6.82
C VAL A 255 7.92 -4.34 5.37
N ASN A 256 6.96 -3.87 4.58
CA ASN A 256 7.17 -3.61 3.17
C ASN A 256 6.95 -2.13 2.88
N ARG A 257 7.89 -1.52 2.17
CA ARG A 257 7.69 -0.21 1.57
C ARG A 257 6.97 -0.36 0.23
N GLU A 258 5.81 0.28 0.13
CA GLU A 258 5.08 0.44 -1.12
C GLU A 258 5.10 1.92 -1.53
N ARG A 259 5.97 2.24 -2.50
CA ARG A 259 5.98 3.57 -3.12
C ARG A 259 4.80 3.69 -4.08
N ARG A 260 3.75 4.37 -3.62
CA ARG A 260 2.60 4.68 -4.47
C ARG A 260 2.94 5.81 -5.43
N THR A 261 2.54 5.61 -6.68
CA THR A 261 2.90 6.48 -7.80
C THR A 261 1.70 6.71 -8.69
N PHE A 262 1.60 7.87 -9.31
CA PHE A 262 0.68 8.12 -10.41
C PHE A 262 1.46 8.62 -11.63
N ILE A 263 0.83 8.58 -12.80
CA ILE A 263 1.41 9.13 -14.01
C ILE A 263 0.64 10.40 -14.38
N ALA A 264 1.33 11.53 -14.50
CA ALA A 264 0.77 12.77 -15.02
C ALA A 264 1.11 12.90 -16.52
N LEU A 265 0.11 13.17 -17.34
CA LEU A 265 0.22 13.29 -18.79
C LEU A 265 -0.66 14.43 -19.33
N GLY A 266 -0.28 14.96 -20.50
CA GLY A 266 -1.08 15.87 -21.29
C GLY A 266 -0.70 17.34 -21.12
N ALA A 267 -1.71 18.20 -20.99
CA ALA A 267 -1.56 19.65 -20.87
C ALA A 267 -1.35 20.10 -19.40
N SER A 268 -0.63 19.30 -18.63
CA SER A 268 -0.12 19.63 -17.28
C SER A 268 1.30 20.20 -17.36
N GLY A 269 1.75 20.86 -16.29
CA GLY A 269 3.10 21.41 -16.20
C GLY A 269 4.21 20.37 -16.34
N ILE A 270 4.10 19.27 -15.60
CA ILE A 270 5.03 18.14 -15.59
C ILE A 270 4.32 16.91 -16.17
N ASN A 271 5.03 16.18 -17.01
CA ASN A 271 4.61 14.89 -17.55
C ASN A 271 5.60 13.82 -17.09
N GLY A 272 5.11 12.73 -16.49
CA GLY A 272 5.95 11.66 -15.98
C GLY A 272 5.32 10.90 -14.82
N ARG A 273 6.06 9.93 -14.29
CA ARG A 273 5.71 9.20 -13.07
C ARG A 273 6.07 10.05 -11.85
N LEU A 274 5.10 10.31 -11.00
CA LEU A 274 5.22 11.10 -9.78
C LEU A 274 4.90 10.24 -8.55
N ASP A 275 5.59 10.50 -7.45
CA ASP A 275 5.42 9.77 -6.19
C ASP A 275 4.35 10.46 -5.33
N PHE A 276 3.59 9.68 -4.56
CA PHE A 276 2.53 10.20 -3.70
C PHE A 276 3.09 11.07 -2.57
N GLU A 277 4.26 10.73 -2.03
CA GLU A 277 4.93 11.30 -0.83
C GLU A 277 4.10 11.25 0.46
N ASP A 278 2.76 11.28 0.37
CA ASP A 278 1.80 11.24 1.47
C ASP A 278 0.91 10.00 1.43
N ALA A 279 0.32 9.65 2.58
CA ALA A 279 -0.63 8.55 2.73
C ALA A 279 -1.92 8.79 1.90
N ASN A 280 -2.42 10.02 1.89
CA ASN A 280 -3.73 10.34 1.31
C ASN A 280 -3.56 11.48 0.29
N LEU A 281 -3.10 11.16 -0.92
CA LEU A 281 -2.98 12.14 -1.99
C LEU A 281 -4.33 12.35 -2.69
N THR A 282 -4.80 13.59 -2.75
CA THR A 282 -6.03 13.96 -3.48
C THR A 282 -5.73 14.30 -4.94
N LEU A 283 -6.75 14.30 -5.81
CA LEU A 283 -6.61 14.73 -7.20
C LEU A 283 -6.15 16.20 -7.30
N GLY A 284 -6.59 17.05 -6.37
CA GLY A 284 -6.14 18.44 -6.27
C GLY A 284 -4.63 18.54 -6.05
N GLU A 285 -4.11 17.81 -5.06
CA GLU A 285 -2.68 17.78 -4.75
C GLU A 285 -1.88 17.11 -5.86
N ALA A 286 -2.37 16.02 -6.46
CA ALA A 286 -1.75 15.38 -7.60
C ALA A 286 -1.62 16.32 -8.81
N MET A 287 -2.65 17.13 -9.07
CA MET A 287 -2.60 18.16 -10.10
C MET A 287 -1.58 19.26 -9.74
N GLY A 288 -1.54 19.69 -8.47
CA GLY A 288 -0.52 20.62 -7.99
C GLY A 288 0.90 20.08 -8.20
N LYS A 289 1.14 18.82 -7.84
CA LYS A 289 2.40 18.09 -8.05
C LYS A 289 2.79 17.97 -9.51
N ALA A 290 1.81 17.78 -10.38
CA ALA A 290 2.01 17.76 -11.83
C ALA A 290 2.15 19.18 -12.43
N GLY A 291 2.34 20.21 -11.61
CA GLY A 291 2.63 21.58 -12.06
C GLY A 291 1.40 22.37 -12.51
N GLY A 292 0.19 21.92 -12.17
CA GLY A 292 -1.06 22.58 -12.53
C GLY A 292 -1.44 22.47 -14.01
N LEU A 293 -2.53 23.15 -14.36
CA LEU A 293 -3.01 23.26 -15.72
C LEU A 293 -2.20 24.32 -16.48
N LEU A 294 -1.83 24.02 -17.72
CA LEU A 294 -1.21 25.02 -18.59
C LEU A 294 -2.30 25.88 -19.24
N ASP A 295 -2.50 27.12 -18.78
CA ASP A 295 -3.57 28.02 -19.26
C ASP A 295 -3.70 28.09 -20.79
N GLY A 296 -2.57 28.20 -21.49
CA GLY A 296 -2.52 28.30 -22.95
C GLY A 296 -2.67 26.97 -23.69
N ARG A 297 -2.88 25.84 -23.01
CA ARG A 297 -2.93 24.49 -23.60
C ARG A 297 -4.05 23.62 -23.07
N ALA A 298 -4.34 23.68 -21.77
CA ALA A 298 -5.22 22.78 -21.07
C ALA A 298 -6.69 23.08 -21.35
N ASN A 299 -7.51 22.04 -21.40
CA ASN A 299 -8.94 22.17 -21.28
C ASN A 299 -9.33 21.99 -19.81
N PRO A 300 -9.71 23.06 -19.08
CA PRO A 300 -10.04 22.97 -17.65
C PRO A 300 -11.31 22.17 -17.37
N SER A 301 -12.11 21.83 -18.38
CA SER A 301 -13.27 20.95 -18.20
C SER A 301 -12.93 19.45 -18.22
N GLN A 302 -11.68 19.10 -18.54
CA GLN A 302 -11.24 17.75 -18.87
C GLN A 302 -9.95 17.38 -18.13
N VAL A 303 -10.02 17.44 -16.80
CA VAL A 303 -9.02 16.85 -15.93
C VAL A 303 -9.49 15.43 -15.62
N LEU A 304 -8.77 14.44 -16.11
CA LEU A 304 -9.22 13.06 -16.16
C LEU A 304 -8.34 12.14 -15.31
N VAL A 305 -8.96 11.21 -14.59
CA VAL A 305 -8.26 10.13 -13.88
C VAL A 305 -8.67 8.80 -14.48
N TYR A 306 -7.71 8.05 -15.01
CA TYR A 306 -7.92 6.70 -15.51
C TYR A 306 -7.58 5.72 -14.38
N ARG A 307 -8.55 4.85 -14.04
CA ARG A 307 -8.45 3.90 -12.93
C ARG A 307 -9.21 2.62 -13.25
N GLU A 308 -8.68 1.48 -12.85
CA GLU A 308 -9.46 0.22 -12.80
C GLU A 308 -10.23 0.14 -11.48
N VAL A 309 -11.54 -0.07 -11.57
CA VAL A 309 -12.43 -0.07 -10.40
C VAL A 309 -13.14 -1.41 -10.28
N ASP A 310 -13.19 -1.97 -9.08
CA ASP A 310 -13.94 -3.20 -8.81
C ASP A 310 -15.43 -3.05 -9.18
N ARG A 311 -15.97 -4.07 -9.84
CA ARG A 311 -17.35 -4.08 -10.32
C ARG A 311 -18.39 -3.89 -9.20
N LYS A 312 -18.15 -4.42 -8.00
CA LYS A 312 -19.08 -4.30 -6.87
C LYS A 312 -19.19 -2.85 -6.42
N SER A 313 -18.08 -2.12 -6.46
CA SER A 313 -18.06 -0.68 -6.17
C SER A 313 -18.94 0.10 -7.15
N LEU A 314 -18.81 -0.14 -8.44
CA LEU A 314 -19.65 0.53 -9.44
C LEU A 314 -21.13 0.12 -9.37
N SER A 315 -21.40 -1.17 -9.09
CA SER A 315 -22.77 -1.66 -8.91
C SER A 315 -23.46 -0.98 -7.73
N GLY A 316 -22.73 -0.72 -6.63
CA GLY A 316 -23.27 0.00 -5.46
C GLY A 316 -23.59 1.48 -5.73
N LEU A 317 -23.01 2.07 -6.79
CA LEU A 317 -23.37 3.39 -7.30
C LEU A 317 -24.60 3.39 -8.22
N GLY A 318 -25.18 2.20 -8.48
CA GLY A 318 -26.29 2.03 -9.43
C GLY A 318 -25.84 2.10 -10.90
N ILE A 319 -24.56 1.87 -11.17
CA ILE A 319 -23.99 1.90 -12.53
C ILE A 319 -24.12 0.50 -13.13
N ASP A 320 -24.77 0.39 -14.29
CA ASP A 320 -24.90 -0.89 -15.00
C ASP A 320 -23.56 -1.30 -15.63
N THR A 321 -22.90 -2.27 -15.02
CA THR A 321 -21.61 -2.80 -15.48
C THR A 321 -21.73 -4.06 -16.34
N ALA A 322 -22.94 -4.48 -16.74
CA ALA A 322 -23.16 -5.75 -17.45
C ALA A 322 -22.39 -5.85 -18.78
N LYS A 323 -22.08 -4.70 -19.39
CA LYS A 323 -21.35 -4.61 -20.66
C LYS A 323 -19.84 -4.87 -20.54
N PHE A 324 -19.27 -4.75 -19.36
CA PHE A 324 -17.84 -4.94 -19.13
C PHE A 324 -17.53 -6.43 -18.90
N ARG A 325 -16.29 -6.86 -19.18
CA ARG A 325 -15.83 -8.23 -18.92
C ARG A 325 -14.80 -8.21 -17.79
N GLY A 326 -14.88 -9.16 -16.87
CA GLY A 326 -13.97 -9.26 -15.71
C GLY A 326 -14.53 -8.60 -14.44
N ASP A 327 -13.77 -8.78 -13.35
CA ASP A 327 -14.14 -8.27 -12.02
C ASP A 327 -13.81 -6.79 -11.83
N SER A 328 -12.90 -6.25 -12.66
CA SER A 328 -12.54 -4.83 -12.70
C SER A 328 -13.08 -4.17 -13.97
N VAL A 329 -13.45 -2.90 -13.87
CA VAL A 329 -13.96 -2.07 -14.95
C VAL A 329 -13.02 -0.87 -15.13
N PRO A 330 -12.49 -0.63 -16.34
CA PRO A 330 -11.77 0.61 -16.63
C PRO A 330 -12.70 1.81 -16.55
N VAL A 331 -12.36 2.78 -15.71
CA VAL A 331 -13.15 4.00 -15.47
C VAL A 331 -12.28 5.22 -15.74
N ILE A 332 -12.85 6.19 -16.43
CA ILE A 332 -12.32 7.54 -16.56
C ILE A 332 -13.19 8.45 -15.70
N PHE A 333 -12.61 9.00 -14.63
CA PHE A 333 -13.25 10.03 -13.83
C PHE A 333 -12.94 11.41 -14.43
N ARG A 334 -13.95 12.25 -14.60
CA ARG A 334 -13.80 13.60 -15.15
C ARG A 334 -14.07 14.66 -14.09
N ALA A 335 -13.09 15.50 -13.83
CA ALA A 335 -13.22 16.71 -13.05
C ALA A 335 -13.31 17.94 -13.99
N ASN A 336 -14.35 18.74 -13.80
CA ASN A 336 -14.55 19.99 -14.53
C ASN A 336 -14.23 21.19 -13.63
N VAL A 337 -13.01 21.73 -13.74
CA VAL A 337 -12.57 22.91 -12.98
C VAL A 337 -12.81 24.24 -13.68
N ARG A 338 -13.50 24.22 -14.83
CA ARG A 338 -14.10 25.45 -15.36
C ARG A 338 -15.20 25.96 -14.43
N ASP A 339 -15.89 25.05 -13.76
CA ASP A 339 -16.78 25.33 -12.66
C ASP A 339 -15.96 25.37 -11.34
N PRO A 340 -16.07 26.43 -10.53
CA PRO A 340 -15.45 26.49 -9.20
C PRO A 340 -15.75 25.28 -8.31
N SER A 341 -16.94 24.65 -8.46
CA SER A 341 -17.32 23.45 -7.71
C SER A 341 -16.38 22.26 -7.97
N GLY A 342 -15.79 22.18 -9.16
CA GLY A 342 -14.85 21.12 -9.54
C GLY A 342 -13.58 21.12 -8.69
N PHE A 343 -13.12 22.27 -8.20
CA PHE A 343 -11.95 22.33 -7.30
C PHE A 343 -12.22 21.64 -5.95
N PHE A 344 -13.43 21.80 -5.41
CA PHE A 344 -13.81 21.09 -4.18
C PHE A 344 -13.95 19.59 -4.40
N ALA A 345 -14.39 19.17 -5.60
CA ALA A 345 -14.43 17.77 -5.96
C ALA A 345 -13.01 17.16 -6.03
N MET A 346 -12.06 17.87 -6.64
CA MET A 346 -10.67 17.43 -6.72
C MET A 346 -9.99 17.32 -5.35
N GLN A 347 -10.28 18.20 -4.41
CA GLN A 347 -9.75 18.13 -3.04
C GLN A 347 -10.30 16.95 -2.22
N LYS A 348 -11.43 16.36 -2.64
CA LYS A 348 -12.06 15.24 -1.95
C LYS A 348 -11.85 13.90 -2.63
N PHE A 349 -11.44 13.90 -3.89
CA PHE A 349 -11.25 12.67 -4.65
C PHE A 349 -9.88 12.06 -4.33
N PRO A 350 -9.80 10.91 -3.65
CA PRO A 350 -8.52 10.27 -3.33
C PRO A 350 -7.93 9.65 -4.60
N MET A 351 -6.65 9.91 -4.83
CA MET A 351 -5.85 9.22 -5.84
C MET A 351 -5.48 7.82 -5.35
N GLN A 352 -5.30 6.88 -6.26
CA GLN A 352 -4.88 5.51 -5.99
C GLN A 352 -3.57 5.21 -6.70
N ASP A 353 -2.85 4.19 -6.21
CA ASP A 353 -1.62 3.75 -6.86
C ASP A 353 -1.90 3.37 -8.32
N LYS A 354 -0.98 3.79 -9.19
CA LYS A 354 -1.01 3.60 -10.65
C LYS A 354 -2.13 4.32 -11.39
N ASP A 355 -2.84 5.25 -10.76
CA ASP A 355 -3.72 6.17 -11.47
C ASP A 355 -2.96 6.93 -12.57
N ILE A 356 -3.66 7.23 -13.66
CA ILE A 356 -3.16 8.13 -14.71
C ILE A 356 -3.98 9.41 -14.65
N LEU A 357 -3.32 10.51 -14.28
CA LEU A 357 -3.84 11.87 -14.40
C LEU A 357 -3.56 12.37 -15.82
N TYR A 358 -4.62 12.57 -16.60
CA TYR A 358 -4.52 13.10 -17.95
C TYR A 358 -5.29 14.41 -18.08
N THR A 359 -4.62 15.46 -18.56
CA THR A 359 -5.26 16.73 -18.91
C THR A 359 -5.33 16.87 -20.43
N THR A 360 -6.53 16.95 -20.99
CA THR A 360 -6.68 17.12 -22.45
C THR A 360 -6.27 18.53 -22.89
N ASN A 361 -5.95 18.70 -24.18
CA ASN A 361 -5.68 20.03 -24.74
C ASN A 361 -7.01 20.75 -25.03
N SER A 362 -6.99 22.09 -25.04
CA SER A 362 -8.14 22.90 -25.47
C SER A 362 -8.30 22.92 -26.99
N ASP A 363 -9.55 22.95 -27.46
CA ASP A 363 -9.90 22.96 -28.89
C ASP A 363 -9.18 24.09 -29.66
N SER A 364 -9.00 25.26 -29.04
CA SER A 364 -8.29 26.41 -29.64
C SER A 364 -6.83 26.11 -29.92
N VAL A 365 -6.18 25.28 -29.11
CA VAL A 365 -4.76 24.93 -29.24
C VAL A 365 -4.56 23.89 -30.32
N GLU A 366 -5.50 22.99 -30.50
CA GLU A 366 -5.51 22.05 -31.62
C GLU A 366 -5.72 22.78 -32.95
N LEU A 367 -6.60 23.80 -32.99
CA LEU A 367 -6.75 24.68 -34.16
C LEU A 367 -5.47 25.45 -34.46
N LEU A 368 -4.82 26.04 -33.45
CA LEU A 368 -3.55 26.75 -33.67
C LEU A 368 -2.43 25.82 -34.13
N LYS A 369 -2.32 24.60 -33.59
CA LYS A 369 -1.38 23.57 -34.08
C LYS A 369 -1.64 23.23 -35.54
N PHE A 370 -2.90 23.06 -35.92
CA PHE A 370 -3.29 22.83 -37.31
C PHE A 370 -2.91 24.02 -38.21
N LEU A 371 -3.24 25.25 -37.81
CA LEU A 371 -2.89 26.45 -38.57
C LEU A 371 -1.38 26.61 -38.73
N ASN A 372 -0.57 26.25 -37.73
CA ASN A 372 0.89 26.24 -37.86
C ASN A 372 1.39 25.23 -38.90
N VAL A 373 0.79 24.03 -38.96
CA VAL A 373 1.10 23.05 -40.02
C VAL A 373 0.71 23.60 -41.40
N VAL A 374 -0.49 24.17 -41.54
CA VAL A 374 -0.96 24.77 -42.80
C VAL A 374 -0.06 25.93 -43.24
N ASN A 375 0.32 26.80 -42.30
CA ASN A 375 1.23 27.91 -42.57
C ASN A 375 2.63 27.43 -42.98
N SER A 376 3.14 26.36 -42.37
CA SER A 376 4.43 25.77 -42.75
C SER A 376 4.43 25.26 -44.20
N VAL A 377 3.35 24.60 -44.63
CA VAL A 377 3.15 24.19 -46.02
C VAL A 377 2.98 25.40 -46.93
N SER A 378 2.20 26.41 -46.50
CA SER A 378 1.98 27.64 -47.28
C SER A 378 3.27 28.42 -47.51
N THR A 379 4.18 28.48 -46.53
CA THR A 379 5.49 29.11 -46.70
C THR A 379 6.38 28.35 -47.68
N THR A 380 6.34 27.01 -47.69
CA THR A 380 7.06 26.21 -48.69
C THR A 380 6.50 26.42 -50.09
N VAL A 381 5.17 26.38 -50.25
CA VAL A 381 4.51 26.57 -51.56
C VAL A 381 4.68 27.99 -52.09
N SER A 382 4.73 29.01 -51.21
CA SER A 382 4.97 30.41 -51.61
C SER A 382 6.44 30.67 -52.00
N GLY A 383 7.38 29.87 -51.48
CA GLY A 383 8.80 29.96 -51.82
C GLY A 383 9.14 29.39 -53.20
N VAL A 384 8.50 28.29 -53.62
CA VAL A 384 8.79 27.61 -54.90
C VAL A 384 8.67 28.52 -56.14
N PRO A 385 7.64 29.37 -56.31
CA PRO A 385 7.56 30.30 -57.43
C PRO A 385 8.65 31.37 -57.42
N ILE A 386 9.06 31.82 -56.23
CA ILE A 386 10.11 32.84 -56.06
C ILE A 386 11.47 32.23 -56.38
N ASP A 387 11.75 31.02 -55.89
CA ASP A 387 12.98 30.30 -56.19
C ASP A 387 13.08 29.89 -57.66
N ALA A 388 11.95 29.49 -58.27
CA ALA A 388 11.89 29.20 -59.70
C ALA A 388 12.07 30.46 -60.57
N ALA A 389 11.53 31.61 -60.14
CA ALA A 389 11.73 32.90 -60.81
C ALA A 389 13.20 33.35 -60.71
N ASN A 390 13.79 33.26 -59.52
CA ASN A 390 15.21 33.58 -59.29
C ASN A 390 16.14 32.66 -60.09
N ALA A 391 15.84 31.35 -60.14
CA ALA A 391 16.61 30.40 -60.95
C ALA A 391 16.49 30.70 -62.45
N LYS A 392 15.29 31.07 -62.93
CA LYS A 392 15.07 31.44 -64.33
C LYS A 392 15.78 32.74 -64.70
N ASP A 393 15.79 33.74 -63.82
CA ASP A 393 16.47 35.01 -64.05
C ASP A 393 18.00 34.84 -63.98
N ALA A 394 18.50 33.98 -63.10
CA ALA A 394 19.93 33.61 -63.05
C ALA A 394 20.40 32.90 -64.34
N VAL A 395 19.56 32.04 -64.94
CA VAL A 395 19.87 31.39 -66.22
C VAL A 395 19.82 32.37 -67.41
N ARG A 396 19.01 33.42 -67.33
CA ARG A 396 18.95 34.49 -68.35
C ARG A 396 20.10 35.49 -68.29
N SER A 397 20.81 35.55 -67.16
CA SER A 397 21.98 36.42 -66.97
C SER A 397 23.31 35.79 -67.41
N PHE A 398 23.28 34.60 -68.04
CA PHE A 398 24.44 33.94 -68.64
C PHE A 398 24.47 34.07 -70.16
#